data_AF-A0A268QZD5-F1
#
_entry.id   AF-A0A268QZD5-F1
#
_cell.length_a   1.000
_cell.length_b   1.000
_cell.length_c   1.000
_cell.angle_alpha   90.00
_cell.angle_beta   90.00
_cell.angle_gamma   90.00
#
_symmetry.space_group_name_H-M   'P 1'
#
loop_
_entity.id
_entity.type
_entity.pdbx_description
1 polymer ?
#
loop_
_entity_poly.entity_id
_entity_poly.type
_entity_poly.pdbx_seq_one_letter_code
_entity_poly.pdbx_strand_id
1 'polypeptide(L)' 'ATPFEHAGAILSAEDLQPFYQHDCVLGLGEVMDFPSVFNQDPTMLKKLHAAKLLSKKIDGHAAGISGDPLNVYLTAGIKT' A
#
# COMPACT_ATOMS: atom_id res chain seq x y z
N ALA A 1 -4.35 0.18 7.75
CA ALA A 1 -4.81 -0.42 9.01
C ALA A 1 -3.89 -1.58 9.34
N THR A 2 -3.49 -1.68 10.61
CA THR A 2 -2.64 -2.78 11.07
C THR A 2 -3.50 -4.00 11.36
N PRO A 3 -2.96 -5.24 11.35
CA PRO A 3 -3.75 -6.45 11.58
C PRO A 3 -4.30 -6.59 13.01
N PHE A 4 -3.92 -5.73 13.95
CA PHE A 4 -4.29 -5.82 15.36
C PHE A 4 -5.62 -5.12 15.72
N GLU A 5 -6.25 -4.44 14.76
CA GLU A 5 -7.45 -3.62 14.99
C GLU A 5 -8.74 -4.35 14.60
N HIS A 6 -9.86 -3.99 15.24
CA HIS A 6 -11.18 -4.45 14.81
C HIS A 6 -11.73 -3.50 13.75
N ALA A 7 -11.61 -3.89 12.48
CA ALA A 7 -12.03 -3.07 11.35
C ALA A 7 -13.42 -3.46 10.83
N GLY A 8 -14.16 -2.50 10.29
CA GLY A 8 -15.43 -2.77 9.60
C GLY A 8 -15.27 -3.48 8.25
N ALA A 9 -14.06 -3.47 7.68
CA ALA A 9 -13.71 -4.20 6.47
C ALA A 9 -12.20 -4.48 6.40
N ILE A 10 -11.84 -5.57 5.74
CA ILE A 10 -10.46 -5.84 5.30
C ILE A 10 -10.49 -5.85 3.77
N LEU A 11 -9.88 -4.85 3.16
CA LEU A 11 -9.81 -4.74 1.70
C LEU A 11 -8.59 -5.52 1.21
N SER A 12 -8.80 -6.52 0.36
CA SER A 12 -7.77 -7.25 -0.40
C SER A 12 -7.33 -6.48 -1.65
N ALA A 13 -6.39 -7.02 -2.43
CA ALA A 13 -6.02 -6.40 -3.71
C ALA A 13 -7.17 -6.51 -4.72
N GLU A 14 -7.90 -7.61 -4.66
CA GLU A 14 -9.06 -7.93 -5.48
C GLU A 14 -10.22 -6.98 -5.19
N ASP A 15 -10.47 -6.66 -3.91
CA ASP A 15 -11.48 -5.68 -3.51
C ASP A 15 -11.16 -4.27 -4.04
N LEU A 16 -9.87 -3.93 -4.15
CA LEU A 16 -9.42 -2.62 -4.64
C LEU A 16 -9.46 -2.52 -6.17
N GLN A 17 -9.41 -3.65 -6.88
CA GLN A 17 -9.25 -3.68 -8.33
C GLN A 17 -10.35 -2.89 -9.10
N PRO A 18 -11.65 -3.02 -8.77
CA PRO A 18 -12.71 -2.28 -9.47
C PRO A 18 -12.56 -0.76 -9.35
N PHE A 19 -12.02 -0.28 -8.24
CA PHE A 19 -11.90 1.15 -7.98
C PHE A 19 -10.86 1.82 -8.88
N TYR A 20 -9.81 1.11 -9.29
CA TYR A 20 -8.79 1.68 -10.18
C TYR A 20 -9.30 2.08 -11.56
N GLN A 21 -10.46 1.56 -11.99
CA GLN A 21 -11.13 1.93 -13.24
C GLN A 21 -11.94 3.24 -13.13
N HIS A 22 -12.18 3.73 -11.91
CA HIS A 22 -12.95 4.94 -11.70
C HIS A 22 -12.07 6.18 -11.91
N ASP A 23 -12.53 7.15 -12.70
CA ASP A 23 -11.73 8.34 -13.09
C ASP A 23 -11.26 9.17 -11.89
N CYS A 24 -12.08 9.26 -10.84
CA CYS A 24 -11.71 9.96 -9.60
C CYS A 24 -10.69 9.21 -8.72
N VAL A 25 -10.31 7.96 -9.04
CA VAL A 25 -9.36 7.17 -8.25
C VAL A 25 -7.96 7.29 -8.86
N LEU A 26 -7.17 8.14 -8.21
CA LEU A 26 -5.81 8.47 -8.64
C LEU A 26 -4.79 7.36 -8.33
N GLY A 27 -5.07 6.52 -7.34
CA GLY A 27 -4.24 5.38 -7.00
C GLY A 27 -4.53 4.82 -5.61
N LEU A 28 -3.57 4.05 -5.09
CA LEU A 28 -3.62 3.50 -3.75
C LEU A 28 -3.31 4.61 -2.75
N GLY A 29 -4.24 4.85 -1.82
CA GLY A 29 -4.05 5.83 -0.74
C GLY A 29 -2.95 5.43 0.24
N GLU A 30 -2.74 6.28 1.25
CA GLU A 30 -1.64 6.15 2.22
C GLU A 30 -1.47 4.73 2.75
N VAL A 31 -0.36 4.10 2.35
CA VAL A 31 0.13 2.90 3.01
C VAL A 31 0.68 3.36 4.36
N MET A 32 0.14 2.80 5.45
CA MET A 32 0.60 3.10 6.81
C MET A 32 1.22 1.89 7.51
N ASP A 33 0.92 0.69 7.00
CA ASP A 33 1.38 -0.56 7.57
C ASP A 33 2.78 -0.91 7.03
N PHE A 34 3.77 -0.11 7.45
CA PHE A 34 5.18 -0.34 7.14
C PHE A 34 5.67 -1.74 7.57
N PRO A 35 5.34 -2.27 8.77
CA PRO A 35 5.76 -3.61 9.16
C PRO A 35 5.39 -4.69 8.15
N SER A 36 4.18 -4.64 7.58
CA SER A 36 3.79 -5.60 6.53
C SER A 36 4.58 -5.44 5.23
N VAL A 37 4.94 -4.20 4.85
CA VAL A 37 5.80 -3.96 3.68
C VAL A 37 7.21 -4.50 3.94
N PHE A 38 7.78 -4.21 5.10
CA PHE A 38 9.13 -4.63 5.49
C PHE A 38 9.26 -6.15 5.59
N ASN A 39 8.26 -6.82 6.18
CA ASN A 39 8.23 -8.27 6.32
C ASN A 39 7.75 -9.00 5.06
N GLN A 40 7.53 -8.29 3.94
CA GLN A 40 7.09 -8.88 2.67
C GLN A 40 5.77 -9.66 2.80
N ASP A 41 4.82 -9.13 3.57
CA ASP A 41 3.51 -9.75 3.72
C ASP A 41 2.85 -9.96 2.35
N PRO A 42 2.45 -11.19 1.98
CA PRO A 42 1.91 -11.48 0.66
C PRO A 42 0.66 -10.66 0.33
N THR A 43 -0.17 -10.33 1.32
CA THR A 43 -1.41 -9.56 1.10
C THR A 43 -1.08 -8.10 0.81
N MET A 44 -0.14 -7.51 1.57
CA MET A 44 0.35 -6.15 1.32
C MET A 44 1.04 -6.05 -0.05
N LEU A 45 1.96 -6.97 -0.35
CA LEU A 45 2.68 -6.96 -1.63
C LEU A 45 1.74 -7.12 -2.83
N LYS A 46 0.68 -7.93 -2.73
CA LYS A 46 -0.35 -8.02 -3.77
C LYS A 46 -1.03 -6.69 -4.06
N LYS A 47 -1.36 -5.90 -3.03
CA LYS A 47 -1.98 -4.57 -3.20
C LYS A 47 -1.04 -3.61 -3.92
N LEU A 48 0.21 -3.55 -3.48
CA LEU A 48 1.23 -2.70 -4.08
C LEU A 48 1.49 -3.09 -5.54
N HIS A 49 1.59 -4.40 -5.80
CA HIS A 49 1.81 -4.93 -7.14
C HIS A 49 0.64 -4.62 -8.07
N ALA A 50 -0.61 -4.79 -7.61
CA ALA A 50 -1.80 -4.46 -8.39
C ALA A 50 -1.84 -2.98 -8.80
N ALA A 51 -1.55 -2.06 -7.86
CA ALA A 51 -1.46 -0.64 -8.15
C ALA A 51 -0.35 -0.33 -9.18
N LYS A 52 0.81 -0.97 -9.01
CA LYS A 52 1.97 -0.79 -9.91
C LYS A 52 1.70 -1.30 -11.33
N LEU A 53 1.06 -2.46 -11.49
CA LEU A 53 0.68 -3.02 -12.79
C LEU A 53 -0.27 -2.07 -13.55
N LEU A 54 -1.15 -1.40 -12.83
CA LEU A 54 -2.10 -0.44 -13.38
C LEU A 54 -1.50 0.97 -13.54
N SER A 55 -0.19 1.13 -13.32
CA SER A 55 0.52 2.42 -13.36
C SER A 55 -0.11 3.50 -12.48
N LYS A 56 -0.74 3.09 -11.37
CA LYS A 56 -1.38 3.97 -10.40
C LYS A 56 -0.37 4.47 -9.38
N LYS A 57 -0.66 5.64 -8.78
CA LYS A 57 0.14 6.17 -7.67
C LYS A 57 -0.02 5.28 -6.44
N ILE A 58 1.01 5.23 -5.61
CA ILE A 58 0.99 4.57 -4.32
C ILE A 58 1.50 5.58 -3.31
N ASP A 59 0.58 6.11 -2.52
CA ASP A 59 0.88 7.10 -1.49
C ASP A 59 1.36 6.42 -0.19
N GLY A 60 2.19 7.10 0.58
CA GLY A 60 2.91 6.50 1.70
C GLY A 60 3.01 7.38 2.93
N HIS A 61 2.73 6.80 4.09
CA HIS A 61 2.86 7.46 5.38
C HIS A 61 4.24 7.16 6.00
N ALA A 62 5.24 7.99 5.68
CA ALA A 62 6.63 7.78 6.13
C ALA A 62 6.97 8.43 7.50
N ALA A 63 5.98 8.81 8.30
CA ALA A 63 6.22 9.45 9.59
C ALA A 63 7.05 8.56 10.53
N GLY A 64 8.21 9.05 10.97
CA GLY A 64 9.14 8.30 11.83
C GLY A 64 9.95 7.20 11.13
N ILE A 65 9.82 7.06 9.80
CA ILE A 65 10.62 6.12 9.00
C ILE A 65 11.85 6.85 8.45
N SER A 66 13.05 6.30 8.69
CA SER A 66 14.31 6.86 8.19
C SER A 66 15.34 5.75 7.94
N GLY A 67 16.40 6.07 7.17
CA GLY A 67 17.47 5.12 6.87
C GLY A 67 17.02 3.94 6.01
N ASP A 68 17.53 2.75 6.29
CA ASP A 68 17.24 1.52 5.53
C ASP A 68 15.74 1.16 5.46
N PRO A 69 14.94 1.31 6.53
CA PRO A 69 13.49 1.24 6.45
C PRO A 69 12.85 2.10 5.35
N LEU A 70 13.33 3.33 5.17
CA LEU A 70 12.83 4.22 4.12
C LEU A 70 13.18 3.69 2.73
N ASN A 71 14.38 3.12 2.56
CA ASN A 71 14.80 2.49 1.30
C ASN A 71 13.89 1.32 0.92
N VAL A 72 13.48 0.49 1.90
CA VAL A 72 12.52 -0.61 1.67
C VAL A 72 11.19 -0.05 1.16
N TYR A 73 10.70 1.03 1.78
CA TYR A 73 9.44 1.65 1.40
C TYR A 73 9.45 2.20 -0.03
N LEU A 74 10.50 2.94 -0.38
CA LEU A 74 10.70 3.48 -1.73
C LEU A 74 10.87 2.37 -2.77
N THR A 75 11.59 1.30 -2.43
CA THR A 75 11.81 0.13 -3.31
C THR A 75 10.48 -0.60 -3.60
N ALA A 76 9.57 -0.63 -2.63
CA ALA A 76 8.23 -1.17 -2.81
C ALA A 76 7.34 -0.31 -3.75
N GLY A 77 7.83 0.85 -4.20
CA GLY A 77 7.15 1.77 -5.11
C GLY A 77 6.26 2.80 -4.42
N ILE A 78 6.33 2.87 -3.09
CA ILE A 78 5.57 3.82 -2.28
C ILE A 78 6.28 5.18 -2.31
N LYS A 79 5.52 6.26 -2.48
CA LYS A 79 6.03 7.64 -2.54
C LYS A 79 5.15 8.56 -1.70
N THR A 80 5.67 9.73 -1.33
CA THR A 80 4.96 10.80 -0.64
C THR A 80 5.14 12.11 -1.40
#